data_AF-A0A399RCK6-F1
#
_entry.id   AF-A0A399RCK6-F1
#
_cell.length_a   1.000
_cell.length_b   1.000
_cell.length_c   1.000
_cell.angle_alpha   90.00
_cell.angle_beta   90.00
_cell.angle_gamma   90.00
#
_symmetry.space_group_name_H-M   'P 1'
#
loop_
_entity.id
_entity.type
_entity.pdbx_description
1 polymer ?
#
loop_
_entity_poly.entity_id
_entity_poly.type
_entity_poly.pdbx_seq_one_letter_code
_entity_poly.pdbx_strand_id
1 'polypeptide(L)'
;MATLRALDKITGRSADFEIEVGEPIVFGVLEIDLKVCFQTPPEEPPESAAFLQIEEADYVETNTLTEPRLASEVRAEMSDVEAPADAPAVTEADEEEEAGPLFSGWMFASTPGLSALEHPVYDVWVIRCKQPSPESLSSPVVPDE
;
A
#
# COMPACT_ATOMS: atom_id res chain seq x y z
N MET A 1 2.02 10.81 -5.84
CA MET A 1 1.52 9.48 -6.25
C MET A 1 2.68 8.62 -6.77
N ALA A 2 2.54 7.30 -6.72
CA ALA A 2 3.48 6.34 -7.29
C ALA A 2 2.73 5.30 -8.13
N THR A 3 3.41 4.71 -9.10
CA THR A 3 3.00 3.42 -9.69
C THR A 3 3.82 2.32 -9.04
N LEU A 4 3.16 1.37 -8.40
CA LEU A 4 3.77 0.17 -7.84
C LEU A 4 3.34 -1.06 -8.66
N ARG A 5 4.14 -2.12 -8.59
CA ARG A 5 3.81 -3.44 -9.12
C ARG A 5 3.83 -4.43 -7.97
N ALA A 6 2.80 -5.24 -7.86
CA ALA A 6 2.78 -6.41 -7.00
C ALA A 6 2.84 -7.70 -7.82
N LEU A 7 3.55 -8.69 -7.32
CA LEU A 7 3.65 -10.04 -7.87
C LEU A 7 3.18 -11.05 -6.82
N ASP A 8 2.23 -11.88 -7.19
CA ASP A 8 1.93 -13.11 -6.46
C ASP A 8 2.94 -14.18 -6.87
N LYS A 9 3.81 -14.58 -5.94
CA LYS A 9 4.86 -15.59 -6.11
C LYS A 9 4.29 -17.02 -6.25
N ILE A 10 3.06 -17.25 -5.79
CA ILE A 10 2.38 -18.54 -5.87
C ILE A 10 1.73 -18.72 -7.24
N THR A 11 1.03 -17.69 -7.74
CA THR A 11 0.32 -17.75 -9.03
C THR A 11 1.12 -17.23 -10.22
N GLY A 12 2.21 -16.48 -9.97
CA GLY A 12 3.03 -15.84 -10.98
C GLY A 12 2.37 -14.63 -11.65
N ARG A 13 1.26 -14.11 -11.10
CA ARG A 13 0.51 -12.98 -11.66
C ARG A 13 1.05 -11.67 -11.09
N SER A 14 1.26 -10.68 -11.95
CA SER A 14 1.58 -9.31 -11.53
C SER A 14 0.45 -8.34 -11.82
N ALA A 15 0.27 -7.36 -10.95
CA ALA A 15 -0.67 -6.26 -11.10
C ALA A 15 0.05 -4.93 -10.86
N ASP A 16 -0.28 -3.93 -11.67
CA ASP A 16 0.24 -2.57 -11.54
C ASP A 16 -0.87 -1.68 -11.03
N PHE A 17 -0.55 -0.81 -10.07
CA PHE A 17 -1.52 0.09 -9.50
C PHE A 17 -0.90 1.41 -9.07
N GLU A 18 -1.77 2.40 -8.91
CA GLU A 18 -1.39 3.74 -8.47
C GLU A 18 -1.78 3.91 -7.01
N ILE A 19 -0.89 4.55 -6.25
CA ILE A 19 -1.07 4.83 -4.83
C ILE A 19 -0.74 6.30 -4.55
N GLU A 20 -1.57 6.94 -3.73
CA GLU A 20 -1.37 8.31 -3.29
C GLU A 20 -0.53 8.37 -2.02
N VAL A 21 0.13 9.51 -1.79
CA VAL A 21 0.98 9.65 -0.61
C VAL A 21 0.09 9.84 0.62
N GLY A 22 0.28 8.99 1.63
CA GLY A 22 -0.52 9.01 2.86
C GLY A 22 -1.92 8.42 2.72
N GLU A 23 -2.23 7.75 1.60
CA GLU A 23 -3.47 7.03 1.39
C GLU A 23 -3.15 5.54 1.19
N PRO A 24 -3.13 4.74 2.29
CA PRO A 24 -2.76 3.34 2.22
C PRO A 24 -3.80 2.53 1.47
N ILE A 25 -3.32 1.51 0.75
CA ILE A 25 -4.15 0.58 0.00
C ILE A 25 -3.90 -0.85 0.45
N VAL A 26 -4.88 -1.72 0.19
CA VAL A 26 -4.76 -3.15 0.45
C VAL A 26 -4.60 -3.91 -0.86
N PHE A 27 -3.60 -4.80 -0.90
CA PHE A 27 -3.39 -5.75 -1.99
C PHE A 27 -3.19 -7.16 -1.41
N GLY A 28 -4.17 -8.05 -1.63
CA GLY A 28 -4.15 -9.37 -1.01
C GLY A 28 -4.17 -9.23 0.50
N VAL A 29 -3.14 -9.75 1.18
CA VAL A 29 -2.97 -9.67 2.65
C VAL A 29 -2.05 -8.54 3.08
N LEU A 30 -1.65 -7.65 2.17
CA LEU A 30 -0.72 -6.57 2.46
C LEU A 30 -1.45 -5.23 2.52
N GLU A 31 -1.25 -4.47 3.59
CA GLU A 31 -1.51 -3.04 3.62
C GLU A 31 -0.24 -2.31 3.21
N ILE A 32 -0.33 -1.45 2.20
CA ILE A 32 0.79 -0.75 1.59
C ILE A 32 0.56 0.75 1.78
N ASP A 33 1.47 1.41 2.49
CA ASP A 33 1.45 2.85 2.70
C ASP A 33 2.64 3.54 2.01
N LEU A 34 2.32 4.43 1.07
CA LEU A 34 3.29 5.30 0.43
C LEU A 34 3.50 6.56 1.29
N LYS A 35 4.58 6.59 2.07
CA LYS A 35 4.93 7.77 2.88
C LYS A 35 5.52 8.89 2.04
N VAL A 36 6.39 8.56 1.09
CA VAL A 36 7.10 9.53 0.25
C VAL A 36 7.35 8.95 -1.13
N CYS A 37 7.20 9.77 -2.18
CA CYS A 37 7.68 9.45 -3.52
C CYS A 37 8.56 10.59 -4.05
N PHE A 38 9.74 10.24 -4.52
CA PHE A 38 10.73 11.16 -5.07
C PHE A 38 11.10 10.75 -6.51
N GLN A 39 11.13 11.73 -7.40
CA GLN A 39 11.63 11.58 -8.77
C GLN A 39 12.79 12.53 -8.98
N THR A 40 13.90 12.05 -9.55
CA THR A 40 15.03 12.93 -9.86
C THR A 40 14.65 13.96 -10.93
N PRO A 41 15.28 15.15 -10.90
CA PRO A 41 15.10 16.17 -11.92
C PRO A 41 15.51 15.67 -13.32
N PRO A 42 14.95 16.25 -14.40
CA PRO A 42 15.27 15.84 -15.77
C PRO A 42 16.73 16.12 -16.19
N GLU A 43 17.46 16.98 -15.47
CA GLU A 43 18.88 17.26 -15.70
C GLU A 43 19.81 16.13 -15.22
N GLU A 44 19.30 15.24 -14.37
CA GLU A 44 19.99 14.09 -13.81
C GLU A 44 19.48 12.79 -14.43
N PRO A 45 20.22 11.66 -14.33
CA PRO A 45 19.68 10.38 -14.77
C PRO A 45 18.33 10.09 -14.07
N PRO A 46 17.31 9.66 -14.82
CA PRO A 46 15.97 9.48 -14.27
C PRO A 46 15.97 8.33 -13.27
N GLU A 47 15.55 8.62 -12.04
CA GLU A 47 15.40 7.65 -10.96
C GLU A 47 14.18 7.98 -10.13
N SER A 48 13.43 6.94 -9.76
CA SER A 48 12.30 7.05 -8.82
C SER A 48 12.63 6.29 -7.55
N ALA A 49 12.50 6.95 -6.41
CA ALA A 49 12.66 6.36 -5.10
C ALA A 49 11.42 6.63 -4.25
N ALA A 50 10.90 5.62 -3.55
CA ALA A 50 9.78 5.78 -2.64
C ALA A 50 10.10 5.20 -1.27
N PHE A 51 9.61 5.86 -0.22
CA PHE A 51 9.59 5.28 1.11
C PHE A 51 8.24 4.59 1.31
N LEU A 52 8.28 3.26 1.48
CA LEU A 52 7.09 2.44 1.68
C LEU A 52 7.12 1.85 3.08
N GLN A 53 5.95 1.80 3.71
CA GLN A 53 5.69 0.97 4.88
C GLN A 53 4.66 -0.08 4.46
N ILE A 54 4.94 -1.36 4.71
CA ILE A 54 4.09 -2.48 4.33
C ILE A 54 3.87 -3.35 5.56
N GLU A 55 2.62 -3.70 5.81
CA GLU A 55 2.15 -4.42 6.99
C GLU A 55 1.22 -5.56 6.56
N GLU A 56 1.02 -6.56 7.43
CA GLU A 56 -0.03 -7.56 7.21
C GLU A 56 -1.39 -6.91 7.46
N ALA A 57 -2.31 -7.01 6.50
CA ALA A 57 -3.68 -6.55 6.62
C ALA A 57 -4.53 -7.55 7.41
N ASP A 58 -5.45 -7.04 8.24
CA ASP A 58 -6.43 -7.87 8.95
C ASP A 58 -7.30 -8.68 7.96
N TYR A 59 -7.43 -9.98 8.21
CA TYR A 59 -7.88 -11.03 7.27
C TYR A 59 -9.32 -10.89 6.70
N VAL A 60 -10.11 -9.86 7.04
CA VAL A 60 -11.56 -9.84 6.76
C VAL A 60 -11.92 -9.56 5.28
N GLU A 61 -10.98 -9.18 4.41
CA GLU A 61 -11.30 -8.94 2.99
C GLU A 61 -10.21 -9.40 2.01
N THR A 62 -10.04 -10.72 1.85
CA THR A 62 -9.01 -11.28 0.94
C THR A 62 -9.61 -12.12 -0.18
N ASN A 63 -10.54 -11.55 -0.97
CA ASN A 63 -10.96 -12.16 -2.25
C ASN A 63 -10.94 -11.19 -3.44
N THR A 64 -10.08 -10.17 -3.43
CA THR A 64 -9.84 -9.28 -4.56
C THR A 64 -8.47 -9.55 -5.17
N LEU A 65 -8.30 -10.71 -5.82
CA LEU A 65 -7.06 -11.07 -6.54
C LEU A 65 -6.83 -10.24 -7.82
N THR A 66 -7.38 -9.03 -7.94
CA THR A 66 -7.27 -8.28 -9.20
C THR A 66 -7.19 -6.76 -9.03
N GLU A 67 -7.78 -6.17 -8.00
CA GLU A 67 -7.84 -4.71 -7.85
C GLU A 67 -7.50 -4.30 -6.42
N PRO A 68 -6.47 -3.44 -6.22
CA PRO A 68 -6.19 -2.87 -4.92
C PRO A 68 -7.30 -1.90 -4.52
N ARG A 69 -7.57 -1.82 -3.22
CA ARG A 69 -8.64 -0.97 -2.65
C ARG A 69 -8.09 -0.03 -1.60
N LEU A 70 -8.74 1.11 -1.41
CA LEU A 70 -8.36 2.05 -0.36
C LEU A 70 -8.59 1.40 1.00
N ALA A 71 -7.62 1.49 1.91
CA ALA A 71 -7.75 0.92 3.25
C ALA A 71 -8.90 1.58 4.03
N SER A 72 -9.23 2.84 3.74
CA SER A 72 -10.37 3.55 4.31
C SER A 72 -11.72 2.96 3.91
N GLU A 73 -11.85 2.47 2.68
CA GLU A 73 -13.07 1.82 2.19
C GLU A 73 -13.25 0.45 2.84
N VAL A 74 -12.18 -0.37 2.84
CA VAL A 74 -12.15 -1.70 3.48
C VAL A 74 -12.53 -1.60 4.96
N ARG A 75 -11.94 -0.65 5.70
CA ARG A 75 -12.28 -0.42 7.11
C ARG A 75 -13.72 0.07 7.31
N ALA A 76 -14.26 0.84 6.37
CA ALA A 76 -15.66 1.28 6.44
C ALA A 76 -16.62 0.09 6.25
N GLU A 77 -16.34 -0.83 5.32
CA GLU A 77 -17.12 -2.06 5.10
C GLU A 77 -17.06 -3.01 6.32
N MET A 78 -15.94 -3.05 7.05
CA MET A 78 -15.79 -3.81 8.30
C MET A 78 -16.55 -3.23 9.51
N SER A 79 -16.92 -1.94 9.49
CA SER A 79 -17.58 -1.28 10.64
C SER A 79 -19.03 -1.73 10.86
N ASP A 80 -19.63 -2.47 9.93
CA ASP A 80 -21.00 -3.01 10.03
C ASP A 80 -21.07 -4.41 10.65
N VAL A 81 -19.93 -5.07 10.91
CA VAL A 81 -19.87 -6.33 11.66
C VAL A 81 -19.54 -6.03 13.11
N GLU A 82 -20.58 -5.93 13.93
CA GLU A 82 -20.47 -5.75 15.37
C GLU A 82 -19.56 -6.85 15.96
N ALA A 83 -18.42 -6.43 16.54
CA ALA A 83 -17.47 -7.34 17.18
C ALA A 83 -18.21 -8.26 18.16
N PRO A 84 -17.91 -9.57 18.23
CA PRO A 84 -18.57 -10.44 19.19
C PRO A 84 -18.32 -9.90 20.60
N ALA A 85 -19.40 -9.57 21.31
CA ALA A 85 -19.40 -9.02 22.67
C ALA A 85 -18.79 -9.94 23.75
N ASP A 86 -18.24 -11.09 23.34
CA ASP A 86 -17.64 -12.13 24.18
C ASP A 86 -16.17 -12.41 23.80
N ALA A 87 -15.49 -11.44 23.20
CA ALA A 87 -14.03 -11.51 23.05
C ALA A 87 -13.39 -11.40 24.46
N PRO A 88 -12.62 -12.41 24.92
CA PRO A 88 -11.94 -12.30 26.20
C PRO A 88 -10.97 -11.11 26.14
N ALA A 89 -10.98 -10.27 27.18
CA ALA A 89 -9.95 -9.27 27.37
C ALA A 89 -8.59 -9.98 27.41
N VAL A 90 -7.85 -9.94 26.30
CA VAL A 90 -6.46 -10.36 26.25
C VAL A 90 -5.66 -9.36 27.08
N THR A 91 -5.46 -9.71 28.35
CA THR A 91 -4.40 -9.15 29.18
C THR A 91 -3.24 -10.14 29.15
N GLU A 92 -2.43 -10.07 28.11
CA GLU A 92 -1.10 -10.69 28.12
C GLU A 92 -0.10 -9.55 27.98
N ALA A 93 0.34 -9.05 29.14
CA ALA A 93 1.55 -8.26 29.25
C ALA A 93 2.73 -9.24 29.22
N ASP A 94 2.95 -9.84 28.05
CA ASP A 94 4.23 -10.38 27.64
C ASP A 94 4.73 -9.43 26.57
N GLU A 95 5.99 -9.03 26.71
CA GLU A 95 6.67 -8.04 25.88
C GLU A 95 6.22 -8.16 24.42
N GLU A 96 5.49 -7.15 23.93
CA GLU A 96 5.16 -7.03 22.51
C GLU A 96 6.50 -7.06 21.77
N GLU A 97 6.91 -8.22 21.28
CA GLU A 97 7.60 -8.27 20.01
C GLU A 97 6.60 -7.63 19.05
N GLU A 98 6.66 -6.30 18.97
CA GLU A 98 5.86 -5.53 18.04
C GLU A 98 6.08 -6.21 16.70
N ALA A 99 5.01 -6.79 16.15
CA ALA A 99 5.00 -7.28 14.78
C ALA A 99 5.17 -6.05 13.90
N GLY A 100 6.43 -5.60 13.81
CA GLY A 100 6.82 -4.42 13.09
C GLY A 100 6.46 -4.58 11.63
N PRO A 101 6.47 -3.49 10.87
CA PRO A 101 6.09 -3.55 9.47
C PRO A 101 6.94 -4.59 8.73
N LEU A 102 6.27 -5.44 7.92
CA LEU A 102 6.91 -6.41 7.04
C LEU A 102 8.00 -5.78 6.17
N PHE A 103 7.80 -4.51 5.82
CA PHE A 103 8.82 -3.69 5.17
C PHE A 103 8.68 -2.23 5.60
N SER A 104 9.79 -1.59 5.91
CA SER A 104 9.85 -0.14 6.11
C SER A 104 11.18 0.37 5.58
N GLY A 105 11.14 1.09 4.46
CA GLY A 105 12.38 1.53 3.83
C GLY A 105 12.22 2.24 2.49
N TRP A 106 13.36 2.73 2.01
CA TRP A 106 13.48 3.31 0.68
C TRP A 106 13.62 2.22 -0.36
N MET A 107 12.88 2.34 -1.44
CA MET A 107 12.97 1.46 -2.59
C MET A 107 13.20 2.26 -3.87
N PHE A 108 14.17 1.80 -4.65
CA PHE A 108 14.64 2.42 -5.89
C PHE A 108 14.08 1.66 -7.09
N ALA A 109 13.44 2.36 -8.02
CA ALA A 109 12.81 1.75 -9.19
C ALA A 109 13.83 1.04 -10.11
N SER A 110 15.07 1.55 -10.20
CA SER A 110 16.12 0.90 -10.99
C SER A 110 16.64 -0.39 -10.35
N THR A 111 16.60 -0.46 -9.00
CA THR A 111 17.25 -1.53 -8.24
C THR A 111 16.41 -1.94 -7.01
N PRO A 112 15.20 -2.48 -7.22
CA PRO A 112 14.31 -2.85 -6.12
C PRO A 112 14.91 -3.92 -5.21
N GLY A 113 15.79 -4.78 -5.75
CA GLY A 113 16.48 -5.83 -4.99
C GLY A 113 17.44 -5.36 -3.91
N LEU A 114 17.78 -4.06 -3.84
CA LEU A 114 18.59 -3.50 -2.75
C LEU A 114 17.81 -3.37 -1.44
N SER A 115 16.48 -3.28 -1.52
CA SER A 115 15.58 -3.11 -0.38
C SER A 115 14.25 -3.74 -0.74
N ALA A 116 14.29 -5.07 -0.89
CA ALA A 116 13.16 -5.87 -1.32
C ALA A 116 12.22 -6.20 -0.15
N LEU A 117 10.93 -6.35 -0.45
CA LEU A 117 9.95 -6.88 0.48
C LEU A 117 10.14 -8.39 0.67
N GLU A 118 10.37 -8.82 1.91
CA GLU A 118 10.54 -10.24 2.25
C GLU A 118 9.21 -10.87 2.70
N HIS A 119 8.30 -11.10 1.74
CA HIS A 119 7.02 -11.79 2.00
C HIS A 119 6.94 -13.15 1.26
N PRO A 120 6.40 -14.23 1.86
CA PRO A 120 6.36 -15.57 1.26
C PRO A 120 5.47 -15.67 0.02
N VAL A 121 4.38 -14.90 -0.04
CA VAL A 121 3.38 -14.98 -1.12
C VAL A 121 3.49 -13.83 -2.12
N TYR A 122 3.92 -12.65 -1.66
CA TYR A 122 3.84 -11.42 -2.44
C TYR A 122 5.21 -10.76 -2.55
N ASP A 123 5.42 -10.02 -3.63
CA ASP A 123 6.51 -9.08 -3.81
C ASP A 123 5.92 -7.77 -4.30
N VAL A 124 6.40 -6.63 -3.79
CA VAL A 124 5.89 -5.31 -4.17
C VAL A 124 7.08 -4.42 -4.46
N TRP A 125 7.05 -3.73 -5.59
CA TRP A 125 8.10 -2.78 -5.92
C TRP A 125 7.66 -1.52 -6.65
N VAL A 126 8.47 -0.47 -6.49
CA VAL A 126 8.27 0.82 -7.14
C VAL A 126 8.61 0.72 -8.62
N ILE A 127 7.70 1.16 -9.48
CA ILE A 127 7.95 1.29 -10.93
C ILE A 127 8.35 2.72 -11.27
N ARG A 128 7.61 3.71 -10.75
CA ARG A 128 7.90 5.14 -10.95
C ARG A 128 7.14 6.02 -9.97
N CYS A 129 7.70 7.17 -9.66
CA CYS A 129 6.96 8.28 -9.07
C CYS A 129 6.28 9.10 -10.16
N LYS A 130 5.11 9.64 -9.87
CA LYS A 130 4.46 10.66 -10.71
C LYS A 130 4.07 11.86 -9.84
N GLN A 131 4.19 13.04 -10.42
CA GLN A 131 3.53 14.22 -9.87
C GLN A 131 2.01 14.06 -10.03
N PRO A 132 1.19 14.46 -9.05
CA PRO A 132 -0.26 14.47 -9.23
C PRO A 132 -0.58 15.35 -10.45
N SER A 133 -1.32 14.82 -11.42
CA SER A 133 -1.72 15.61 -12.58
C SER A 133 -2.70 16.71 -12.14
N PRO A 134 -2.62 17.93 -12.71
CA PRO A 134 -3.51 19.04 -12.33
C PRO A 134 -4.99 18.79 -12.66
N GLU A 135 -5.31 17.75 -13.44
CA GLU A 135 -6.68 17.36 -13.81
C GLU A 135 -7.47 16.83 -12.59
N SER A 136 -6.82 16.06 -11.70
CA SER A 136 -7.45 15.55 -10.48
C SER A 136 -7.74 16.64 -9.43
N LEU A 137 -7.08 17.81 -9.54
CA LEU A 137 -7.25 18.94 -8.64
C LEU A 137 -8.20 20.03 -9.17
N SER A 138 -8.76 19.86 -10.38
CA SER A 138 -9.44 20.96 -11.11
C SER A 138 -10.88 20.69 -11.52
N SER A 139 -11.61 19.79 -10.86
CA SER A 139 -13.08 19.82 -10.93
C SER A 139 -13.68 20.61 -9.77
N PRO A 140 -13.87 21.95 -9.89
CA PRO A 140 -14.87 22.60 -9.07
C PRO A 140 -16.24 22.07 -9.53
N VAL A 141 -16.92 21.33 -8.65
CA VAL A 141 -18.35 21.05 -8.83
C VAL A 141 -19.05 22.40 -8.76
N VAL A 142 -19.55 22.86 -9.90
CA VAL A 142 -20.44 24.03 -9.95
C VAL A 142 -21.85 23.48 -9.73
N PRO A 143 -22.55 23.83 -8.63
CA PRO A 143 -23.95 23.44 -8.49
C PRO A 143 -24.77 24.14 -9.57
N ASP A 144 -25.43 23.36 -10.42
CA ASP A 144 -26.41 23.84 -11.39
C ASP A 144 -27.66 24.32 -10.62
N GLU A 145 -28.04 25.57 -10.87
CA GLU A 145 -29.13 26.33 -10.22
C GLU A 145 -30.53 25.89 -10.66
#